data_AF-A0A949ZK71-F1
#
_entry.id   AF-A0A949ZK71-F1
#
_cell.length_a   1.000
_cell.length_b   1.000
_cell.length_c   1.000
_cell.angle_alpha   90.00
_cell.angle_beta   90.00
_cell.angle_gamma   90.00
#
_symmetry.space_group_name_H-M   'P 1'
#
loop_
_entity.id
_entity.type
_entity.pdbx_description
1 polymer ?
#
loop_
_entity_poly.entity_id
_entity_poly.type
_entity_poly.pdbx_seq_one_letter_code
_entity_poly.pdbx_strand_id
1 'polypeptide(L)'
;MLKSIGVVAGSYVLSIILVLLTDPLLSSLFPGQYVKGSVPGTAPLVVSTAFFIVISAFCAWVCARFSGDRAATHVLWFFLIGEVLGIATTIPQWSKGFPHWYYLCWLLSWPVTCWLGLRLGARKNAASAAQAA
;
A
#
# COMPACT_ATOMS: atom_id res chain seq x y z
N MET A 1 -10.59 -13.94 17.09
CA MET A 1 -10.95 -13.64 15.68
C MET A 1 -11.19 -12.15 15.44
N LEU A 2 -12.02 -11.46 16.24
CA LEU A 2 -12.25 -10.01 16.09
C LEU A 2 -10.96 -9.16 16.05
N LYS A 3 -10.00 -9.47 16.93
CA LYS A 3 -8.70 -8.78 16.99
C LYS A 3 -7.88 -8.96 15.70
N SER A 4 -7.92 -10.14 15.08
CA SER A 4 -7.28 -10.41 13.79
C SER A 4 -7.92 -9.63 12.64
N ILE A 5 -9.26 -9.64 12.58
CA ILE A 5 -10.02 -8.92 11.54
C ILE A 5 -9.80 -7.41 11.68
N GLY A 6 -9.83 -6.89 12.91
CA GLY A 6 -9.59 -5.49 13.19
C GLY A 6 -8.20 -5.01 12.77
N VAL A 7 -7.17 -5.86 12.87
CA VAL A 7 -5.81 -5.50 12.41
C VAL A 7 -5.73 -5.44 10.89
N VAL A 8 -6.31 -6.40 10.17
CA VAL A 8 -6.33 -6.39 8.71
C VAL A 8 -7.16 -5.20 8.21
N ALA A 9 -8.39 -5.05 8.70
CA ALA A 9 -9.28 -3.96 8.34
C ALA A 9 -8.69 -2.59 8.69
N GLY A 10 -8.10 -2.44 9.89
CA GLY A 10 -7.47 -1.20 10.33
C GLY A 10 -6.25 -0.82 9.49
N SER A 11 -5.41 -1.79 9.13
CA SER A 11 -4.27 -1.57 8.23
C SER A 11 -4.73 -1.16 6.83
N TYR A 12 -5.87 -1.70 6.40
CA TYR A 12 -6.49 -1.38 5.13
C TYR A 12 -7.08 0.02 5.09
N VAL A 13 -7.85 0.40 6.11
CA VAL A 13 -8.38 1.75 6.28
C VAL A 13 -7.23 2.76 6.35
N LEU A 14 -6.17 2.45 7.08
CA LEU A 14 -4.97 3.28 7.13
C LEU A 14 -4.33 3.45 5.74
N SER A 15 -4.20 2.37 4.97
CA SER A 15 -3.68 2.43 3.60
C SER A 15 -4.53 3.33 2.71
N ILE A 16 -5.85 3.19 2.76
CA ILE A 16 -6.77 4.03 1.97
C ILE A 16 -6.60 5.50 2.35
N ILE A 17 -6.60 5.83 3.64
CA ILE A 17 -6.44 7.20 4.11
C ILE A 17 -5.12 7.80 3.63
N LEU A 18 -4.00 7.09 3.79
CA LEU A 18 -2.68 7.58 3.39
C LEU A 18 -2.56 7.78 1.88
N VAL A 19 -3.10 6.85 1.08
CA VAL A 19 -3.14 6.99 -0.38
C VAL A 19 -3.99 8.20 -0.78
N LEU A 20 -5.17 8.39 -0.18
CA LEU A 20 -6.03 9.56 -0.45
C LEU A 20 -5.37 10.88 -0.05
N LEU A 21 -4.57 10.90 1.02
CA LEU A 21 -3.80 12.08 1.45
C LEU A 21 -2.61 12.38 0.52
N THR A 22 -2.19 11.42 -0.30
CA THR A 22 -1.10 11.63 -1.26
C THR A 22 -1.55 12.55 -2.39
N ASP A 23 -2.82 12.51 -2.80
CA ASP A 23 -3.35 13.38 -3.86
C ASP A 23 -3.26 14.89 -3.55
N PRO A 24 -3.77 15.40 -2.41
CA PRO A 24 -3.62 16.82 -2.07
C PRO A 24 -2.16 17.19 -1.80
N LEU A 25 -1.34 16.26 -1.29
CA LEU A 25 0.09 16.49 -1.10
C LEU A 25 0.82 16.65 -2.44
N LEU A 26 0.50 15.83 -3.44
CA LEU A 26 1.05 15.97 -4.79
C LEU A 26 0.54 17.24 -5.46
N SER A 27 -0.72 17.61 -5.26
CA SER A 27 -1.27 18.87 -5.76
C SER A 27 -0.56 20.10 -5.17
N SER A 28 -0.06 20.03 -3.94
CA SER A 28 0.71 21.13 -3.33
C SER A 28 2.19 21.12 -3.74
N LEU A 29 2.80 19.94 -3.92
CA LEU A 29 4.19 19.79 -4.38
C LEU A 29 4.36 20.11 -5.87
N PHE A 30 3.34 19.84 -6.69
CA PHE A 30 3.34 20.06 -8.13
C PHE A 30 2.16 20.95 -8.57
N PRO A 31 2.14 22.23 -8.15
CA PRO A 31 1.05 23.14 -8.47
C PRO A 31 0.87 23.24 -9.99
N GLY A 32 -0.36 22.99 -10.47
CA GLY A 32 -0.73 23.04 -11.88
C GLY A 32 -0.39 21.80 -12.72
N GLN A 33 0.39 20.84 -12.20
CA GLN A 33 0.70 19.59 -12.91
C GLN A 33 -0.07 18.37 -12.38
N TYR A 34 -0.66 18.48 -11.20
CA TYR A 34 -1.50 17.44 -10.58
C TYR A 34 -2.92 17.98 -10.37
N VAL A 35 -3.61 18.28 -11.48
CA VAL A 35 -4.96 18.87 -11.48
C VAL A 35 -6.01 17.82 -11.82
N LYS A 36 -7.09 17.79 -11.05
CA LYS A 36 -8.21 16.88 -11.25
C LYS A 36 -8.78 17.02 -12.66
N GLY A 37 -8.85 15.91 -13.40
CA GLY A 37 -9.35 15.87 -14.78
C GLY A 37 -8.28 16.02 -15.87
N SER A 38 -7.02 16.25 -15.49
CA SER A 38 -5.86 16.21 -16.40
C SER A 38 -4.98 15.00 -16.08
N VAL A 39 -4.34 14.41 -17.09
CA VAL A 39 -3.34 13.35 -16.89
C VAL A 39 -2.06 14.03 -16.40
N PRO A 40 -1.58 13.74 -15.17
CA PRO A 40 -0.37 14.37 -14.65
C PRO A 40 0.86 14.02 -15.49
N GLY A 41 1.85 14.92 -15.50
CA GLY A 41 3.14 14.65 -16.13
C GLY A 41 3.90 13.48 -15.47
N THR A 42 4.97 13.02 -16.11
CA THR A 42 5.75 11.86 -15.63
C THR A 42 6.32 12.03 -14.23
N ALA A 43 6.83 13.23 -13.89
CA ALA A 43 7.43 13.48 -12.57
C ALA A 43 6.41 13.31 -11.40
N PRO A 44 5.22 13.95 -11.42
CA PRO A 44 4.18 13.69 -10.43
C PRO A 44 3.77 12.22 -10.32
N LEU A 45 3.69 11.49 -11.44
CA LEU A 45 3.34 10.07 -11.43
C LEU A 45 4.41 9.20 -10.78
N VAL A 46 5.69 9.47 -11.05
CA VAL A 46 6.81 8.77 -10.39
C VAL A 46 6.82 9.02 -8.88
N VAL A 47 6.61 10.26 -8.46
CA VAL A 47 6.53 10.60 -7.03
C VAL A 47 5.32 9.93 -6.38
N SER A 48 4.17 9.90 -7.06
CA SER A 48 2.99 9.15 -6.61
C SER A 48 3.29 7.66 -6.41
N THR A 49 3.95 7.02 -7.38
CA THR A 49 4.37 5.62 -7.25
C THR A 49 5.33 5.41 -6.09
N ALA A 50 6.26 6.34 -5.85
CA ALA A 50 7.18 6.26 -4.72
C ALA A 50 6.45 6.36 -3.36
N PHE A 51 5.50 7.30 -3.22
CA PHE A 51 4.65 7.38 -2.04
C PHE A 51 3.85 6.10 -1.83
N PHE A 52 3.24 5.57 -2.90
CA PHE A 52 2.50 4.31 -2.84
C PHE A 52 3.37 3.15 -2.34
N ILE A 53 4.61 3.03 -2.83
CA ILE A 53 5.56 1.99 -2.40
C ILE A 53 5.85 2.10 -0.89
N VAL A 54 6.14 3.31 -0.42
CA VAL A 54 6.47 3.55 1.00
C VAL A 54 5.26 3.30 1.89
N ILE A 55 4.08 3.82 1.52
CA ILE A 55 2.84 3.67 2.27
C ILE A 55 2.42 2.20 2.32
N SER A 56 2.44 1.49 1.19
CA SER A 56 2.05 0.06 1.14
C SER A 56 3.00 -0.81 1.98
N ALA A 57 4.31 -0.57 1.91
CA ALA A 57 5.28 -1.28 2.75
C ALA A 57 5.07 -0.98 4.25
N PHE A 58 4.78 0.28 4.60
CA PHE A 58 4.48 0.69 5.96
C PHE A 58 3.19 0.06 6.49
N CYS A 59 2.10 0.07 5.72
CA CYS A 59 0.83 -0.53 6.11
C CYS A 59 0.94 -2.06 6.24
N ALA A 60 1.68 -2.73 5.35
CA ALA A 60 1.96 -4.15 5.48
C ALA A 60 2.81 -4.46 6.72
N TRP A 61 3.78 -3.60 7.04
CA TRP A 61 4.56 -3.70 8.28
C TRP A 61 3.68 -3.51 9.53
N VAL A 62 2.78 -2.52 9.54
CA VAL A 62 1.79 -2.32 10.61
C VAL A 62 0.93 -3.58 10.76
N CYS A 63 0.40 -4.10 9.66
CA CYS A 63 -0.39 -5.32 9.65
C CYS A 63 0.38 -6.51 10.26
N ALA A 64 1.63 -6.72 9.85
CA ALA A 64 2.53 -7.76 10.38
C ALA A 64 2.88 -7.56 11.86
N ARG A 65 3.03 -6.30 12.30
CA ARG A 65 3.43 -5.97 13.67
C ARG A 65 2.32 -6.22 14.68
N PHE A 66 1.07 -5.97 14.31
CA PHE A 66 -0.09 -6.13 15.20
C PHE A 66 -0.76 -7.51 15.11
N SER A 67 -0.30 -8.38 14.21
CA SER A 67 -0.88 -9.71 13.95
C SER A 67 -0.26 -10.85 14.78
N GLY A 68 0.79 -10.59 15.56
CA GLY A 68 1.42 -11.57 16.45
C GLY A 68 1.95 -12.79 15.68
N ASP A 69 1.66 -14.00 16.18
CA ASP A 69 2.15 -15.28 15.61
C ASP A 69 1.61 -15.60 14.22
N ARG A 70 0.51 -14.96 13.78
CA ARG A 70 -0.12 -15.21 12.47
C ARG A 70 0.12 -14.09 11.46
N ALA A 71 1.28 -13.44 11.56
CA ALA A 71 1.62 -12.30 10.70
C ALA A 71 1.55 -12.61 9.21
N ALA A 72 2.08 -13.76 8.79
CA ALA A 72 2.04 -14.17 7.39
C ALA A 72 0.60 -14.31 6.85
N THR A 73 -0.30 -14.91 7.63
CA THR A 73 -1.71 -15.09 7.23
C THR A 73 -2.45 -13.76 7.11
N HIS A 74 -2.24 -12.84 8.05
CA HIS A 74 -2.91 -11.53 8.02
C HIS A 74 -2.40 -10.67 6.87
N VAL A 75 -1.08 -10.66 6.63
CA VAL A 75 -0.51 -9.93 5.49
C VAL A 75 -0.94 -10.56 4.16
N LEU A 76 -1.12 -11.88 4.09
CA LEU A 76 -1.64 -12.54 2.89
C LEU A 76 -3.09 -12.12 2.59
N TRP A 77 -3.95 -12.00 3.61
CA TRP A 77 -5.30 -11.44 3.44
C TRP A 77 -5.26 -9.96 3.02
N PHE A 78 -4.40 -9.16 3.65
CA PHE A 78 -4.19 -7.77 3.27
C PHE A 78 -3.74 -7.64 1.82
N PHE A 79 -2.80 -8.49 1.39
CA PHE A 79 -2.32 -8.57 0.02
C PHE A 79 -3.44 -8.92 -0.97
N LEU A 80 -4.21 -9.99 -0.69
CA LEU A 80 -5.27 -10.46 -1.59
C LEU A 80 -6.37 -9.42 -1.79
N ILE A 81 -6.85 -8.81 -0.69
CA ILE A 81 -7.86 -7.76 -0.78
C ILE A 81 -7.27 -6.55 -1.55
N GLY A 82 -5.99 -6.23 -1.25
CA GLY A 82 -5.16 -5.24 -1.93
C GLY A 82 -5.21 -5.33 -3.44
N GLU A 83 -4.80 -6.49 -3.93
CA GLU A 83 -4.76 -6.82 -5.35
C GLU A 83 -6.14 -6.76 -6.00
N VAL A 84 -7.16 -7.31 -5.36
CA VAL A 84 -8.52 -7.28 -5.90
C VAL A 84 -8.99 -5.85 -6.10
N LEU A 85 -8.75 -4.95 -5.12
CA LEU A 85 -9.11 -3.54 -5.27
C LEU A 85 -8.20 -2.81 -6.27
N GLY A 86 -6.91 -3.13 -6.32
CA GLY A 86 -5.97 -2.58 -7.30
C GLY A 86 -6.38 -2.91 -8.74
N ILE A 87 -6.76 -4.16 -8.99
CA ILE A 87 -7.29 -4.61 -10.29
C ILE A 87 -8.62 -3.93 -10.58
N ALA A 88 -9.55 -3.93 -9.62
CA ALA A 88 -10.88 -3.32 -9.79
C ALA A 88 -10.82 -1.81 -10.07
N THR A 89 -9.80 -1.11 -9.58
CA THR A 89 -9.57 0.32 -9.87
C THR A 89 -8.80 0.55 -11.16
N THR A 90 -7.90 -0.37 -11.53
CA THR A 90 -7.11 -0.30 -12.76
C THR A 90 -7.97 -0.51 -14.01
N ILE A 91 -8.83 -1.54 -14.03
CA ILE A 91 -9.67 -1.88 -15.20
C ILE A 91 -10.46 -0.69 -15.75
N PRO A 92 -11.27 0.04 -14.95
CA PRO A 92 -12.07 1.16 -15.46
C PRO A 92 -11.22 2.38 -15.83
N GLN A 93 -9.98 2.46 -15.35
CA GLN A 93 -9.08 3.59 -15.59
C GLN A 93 -8.12 3.34 -16.75
N TRP A 94 -7.95 2.07 -17.17
CA TRP A 94 -7.04 1.64 -18.22
C TRP A 94 -7.21 2.37 -19.56
N SER A 95 -8.44 2.76 -19.91
CA SER A 95 -8.78 3.47 -21.15
C SER A 95 -8.84 4.99 -21.01
N LYS A 96 -8.63 5.57 -19.81
CA LYS A 96 -8.81 7.01 -19.55
C LYS A 96 -7.55 7.85 -19.81
N GLY A 97 -6.63 7.38 -20.64
CA GLY A 97 -5.45 8.12 -21.09
C GLY A 97 -4.30 8.23 -20.08
N PHE A 98 -4.40 7.59 -18.92
CA PHE A 98 -3.27 7.46 -18.00
C PHE A 98 -2.23 6.49 -18.58
N PRO A 99 -0.93 6.72 -18.35
CA PRO A 99 0.11 5.83 -18.85
C PRO A 99 -0.02 4.41 -18.27
N HIS A 100 -0.08 3.38 -19.13
CA HIS A 100 -0.26 1.99 -18.68
C HIS A 100 0.84 1.50 -17.74
N TRP A 101 2.07 2.00 -17.92
CA TRP A 101 3.19 1.68 -17.03
C TRP A 101 2.90 2.06 -15.57
N TYR A 102 2.12 3.13 -15.32
CA TYR A 102 1.80 3.58 -13.98
C TYR A 102 0.96 2.54 -13.23
N TYR A 103 -0.06 2.00 -13.90
CA TYR A 103 -0.89 0.92 -13.34
C TYR A 103 -0.10 -0.36 -13.13
N LEU A 104 0.77 -0.72 -14.09
CA LEU A 104 1.64 -1.88 -13.96
C LEU A 104 2.60 -1.72 -12.79
N CYS A 105 3.17 -0.54 -12.58
CA CYS A 105 4.02 -0.26 -11.42
C CYS A 105 3.23 -0.40 -10.10
N TRP A 106 2.00 0.09 -10.02
CA TRP A 106 1.14 -0.12 -8.85
C TRP A 106 0.86 -1.61 -8.58
N LEU A 107 0.42 -2.35 -9.59
CA LEU A 107 0.15 -3.79 -9.51
C LEU A 107 1.39 -4.61 -9.14
N LEU A 108 2.55 -4.30 -9.71
CA LEU A 108 3.78 -5.05 -9.46
C LEU A 108 4.43 -4.66 -8.14
N SER A 109 4.32 -3.40 -7.72
CA SER A 109 4.92 -2.93 -6.47
C SER A 109 4.18 -3.44 -5.25
N TRP A 110 2.86 -3.61 -5.32
CA TRP A 110 2.04 -4.05 -4.19
C TRP A 110 2.45 -5.41 -3.58
N PRO A 111 2.61 -6.51 -4.35
CA PRO A 111 3.09 -7.79 -3.80
C PRO A 111 4.47 -7.66 -3.16
N VAL A 112 5.36 -6.88 -3.80
CA VAL A 112 6.74 -6.68 -3.34
C VAL A 112 6.76 -5.91 -2.02
N THR A 113 5.96 -4.86 -1.88
CA THR A 113 5.91 -4.04 -0.67
C THR A 113 5.19 -4.75 0.47
N CYS A 114 4.15 -5.55 0.18
CA CYS A 114 3.53 -6.44 1.17
C CYS A 114 4.54 -7.45 1.73
N TRP A 115 5.33 -8.07 0.86
CA TRP A 115 6.38 -9.00 1.27
C TRP A 115 7.49 -8.32 2.09
N LEU A 116 7.93 -7.13 1.69
CA LEU A 116 8.89 -6.34 2.45
C LEU A 116 8.36 -5.99 3.85
N GLY A 117 7.12 -5.50 3.94
CA GLY A 117 6.46 -5.18 5.20
C GLY A 117 6.36 -6.40 6.13
N LEU A 118 6.01 -7.58 5.57
CA LEU A 118 6.01 -8.84 6.32
C LEU A 118 7.39 -9.19 6.86
N ARG A 119 8.45 -9.14 6.03
CA ARG A 119 9.82 -9.46 6.48
C ARG A 119 10.30 -8.52 7.58
N LEU A 120 10.01 -7.23 7.46
CA LEU A 120 10.37 -6.23 8.46
C LEU A 120 9.59 -6.42 9.77
N GLY A 121 8.31 -6.78 9.69
CA GLY A 121 7.46 -7.03 10.87
C GLY A 121 7.82 -8.34 11.59
N ALA A 122 8.01 -9.42 10.83
CA ALA A 122 8.28 -10.75 11.37
C ALA A 122 9.65 -10.85 12.07
N ARG A 123 10.69 -10.20 11.54
CA ARG A 123 12.04 -10.16 12.16
C ARG A 123 12.02 -9.56 13.56
N LYS A 124 11.20 -8.52 13.79
CA LYS A 124 11.08 -7.87 15.10
C LYS A 124 10.31 -8.73 16.10
N ASN A 125 9.26 -9.44 15.66
CA ASN A 125 8.51 -10.33 16.53
C ASN A 125 9.38 -11.52 17.01
N ALA A 126 10.22 -12.08 16.12
CA ALA A 126 11.17 -13.13 16.49
C ALA A 126 12.24 -12.63 17.49
N ALA A 127 12.75 -11.40 17.29
CA ALA A 127 13.70 -10.78 18.22
C ALA A 127 13.09 -10.50 19.61
N SER A 128 11.83 -10.07 19.67
CA SER A 128 11.12 -9.84 20.94
C SER A 128 10.78 -11.14 21.68
N ALA A 129 10.48 -12.23 20.97
CA ALA A 129 10.24 -13.53 21.58
C ALA A 129 11.53 -14.12 22.20
N ALA A 130 12.68 -13.94 21.54
CA ALA A 130 13.97 -14.40 22.04
C ALA A 130 14.48 -13.63 23.28
N GLN A 131 13.98 -12.40 23.53
CA GLN A 131 14.31 -11.62 24.75
C GLN A 131 13.40 -11.94 25.94
N ALA A 132 12.27 -12.62 25.72
CA ALA A 132 11.30 -12.96 26.75
C ALA A 132 11.40 -14.42 27.23
N ALA A 133 12.34 -15.19 26.66
CA ALA A 133 12.68 -16.58 27.01
C ALA A 133 14.01 -16.62 27.76
#